data_AF-A0A158BMZ3-F1
#
_entry.id   AF-A0A158BMZ3-F1
#
_cell.length_a   1.000
_cell.length_b   1.000
_cell.length_c   1.000
_cell.angle_alpha   90.00
_cell.angle_beta   90.00
_cell.angle_gamma   90.00
#
_symmetry.space_group_name_H-M   'P 1'
#
loop_
_entity.id
_entity.type
_entity.pdbx_description
1 polymer ?
#
loop_
_entity_poly.entity_id
_entity_poly.type
_entity_poly.pdbx_seq_one_letter_code
_entity_poly.pdbx_strand_id
1 'polypeptide(L)'
;MDFNDVMLGRNAEFASTAFSAELKMMPSTGTVIVGCVDPRVDPVNVLGLKQGEAAVIRNVGGRVNKPLLETLAVLAVVAKAAGRPDGARNLVLLQHTDCGIIGCHKHAPALLARHLGVETDALDDLAITDPYKAVALDVAALRANKELPDALIVSGLVYDVKTGRIETVVPAASLRASAT
;
A
#
# COMPACT_ATOMS: atom_id res chain seq x y z
N MET A 1 26.59 -3.63 -21.59
CA MET A 1 25.34 -4.20 -21.07
C MET A 1 25.00 -3.38 -19.84
N ASP A 2 23.95 -2.57 -19.93
CA ASP A 2 23.46 -1.80 -18.79
C ASP A 2 22.45 -2.65 -17.97
N PHE A 3 21.89 -2.08 -16.91
CA PHE A 3 20.91 -2.81 -16.11
C PHE A 3 19.58 -3.04 -16.85
N ASN A 4 19.23 -2.20 -17.82
CA ASN A 4 18.03 -2.39 -18.65
C ASN A 4 18.16 -3.63 -19.53
N ASP A 5 19.33 -3.85 -20.11
CA ASP A 5 19.60 -5.06 -20.90
C ASP A 5 19.36 -6.34 -20.07
N VAL A 6 19.79 -6.34 -18.80
CA VAL A 6 19.56 -7.46 -17.87
C VAL A 6 18.06 -7.64 -17.59
N MET A 7 17.33 -6.56 -17.35
CA MET A 7 15.88 -6.61 -17.09
C MET A 7 15.10 -7.09 -18.32
N LEU A 8 15.45 -6.62 -19.53
CA LEU A 8 14.81 -7.04 -20.77
C LEU A 8 15.08 -8.52 -21.06
N GLY A 9 16.29 -9.01 -20.77
CA GLY A 9 16.60 -10.44 -20.82
C GLY A 9 15.72 -11.28 -19.87
N ARG A 10 15.58 -10.87 -18.61
CA ARG A 10 14.69 -11.53 -17.63
C ARG A 10 13.22 -11.47 -18.04
N ASN A 11 12.79 -10.37 -18.65
CA ASN A 11 11.42 -10.24 -19.16
C ASN A 11 11.14 -11.19 -20.34
N ALA A 12 12.11 -11.43 -21.22
CA ALA A 12 11.95 -12.39 -22.32
C ALA A 12 11.71 -13.81 -21.78
N GLU A 13 12.45 -14.21 -20.73
CA GLU A 13 12.21 -15.46 -20.03
C GLU A 13 10.82 -15.51 -19.38
N PHE A 14 10.44 -14.45 -18.65
CA PHE A 14 9.10 -14.31 -18.06
C PHE A 14 7.98 -14.47 -19.10
N ALA A 15 8.10 -13.81 -20.25
CA ALA A 15 7.12 -13.87 -21.33
C ALA A 15 6.92 -15.29 -21.88
N SER A 16 7.97 -16.11 -21.85
CA SER A 16 7.92 -17.50 -22.34
C SER A 16 7.47 -18.54 -21.30
N THR A 17 7.56 -18.21 -20.01
CA THR A 17 7.42 -19.21 -18.92
C THR A 17 6.26 -18.93 -17.96
N ALA A 18 5.91 -17.66 -17.74
CA ALA A 18 5.01 -17.25 -16.67
C ALA A 18 3.93 -16.24 -17.10
N PHE A 19 4.03 -15.65 -18.29
CA PHE A 19 3.00 -14.76 -18.83
C PHE A 19 1.65 -15.48 -19.02
N SER A 20 0.56 -14.77 -18.73
CA SER A 20 -0.81 -15.25 -18.94
C SER A 20 -1.68 -14.16 -19.57
N ALA A 21 -2.17 -14.42 -20.78
CA ALA A 21 -3.05 -13.51 -21.53
C ALA A 21 -4.48 -13.45 -20.97
N GLU A 22 -4.87 -14.41 -20.13
CA GLU A 22 -6.23 -14.54 -19.56
C GLU A 22 -6.43 -13.68 -18.30
N LEU A 23 -5.36 -13.07 -17.78
CA LEU A 23 -5.46 -12.20 -16.60
C LEU A 23 -6.32 -10.98 -16.90
N LYS A 24 -7.27 -10.72 -16.01
CA LYS A 24 -8.14 -9.55 -16.08
C LYS A 24 -7.46 -8.35 -15.44
N MET A 25 -7.81 -7.15 -15.92
CA MET A 25 -7.33 -5.89 -15.32
C MET A 25 -7.66 -5.77 -13.83
N MET A 26 -8.83 -6.27 -13.42
CA MET A 26 -9.28 -6.17 -12.03
C MET A 26 -8.70 -7.30 -11.18
N PRO A 27 -8.16 -7.02 -9.98
CA PRO A 27 -7.63 -8.04 -9.10
C PRO A 27 -8.67 -9.10 -8.75
N SER A 28 -8.30 -10.38 -8.84
CA SER A 28 -9.20 -11.52 -8.60
C SER A 28 -9.71 -11.56 -7.16
N THR A 29 -8.88 -11.15 -6.20
CA THR A 29 -9.27 -11.07 -4.79
C THR A 29 -10.02 -9.78 -4.46
N GLY A 30 -9.97 -8.78 -5.35
CA GLY A 30 -10.47 -7.42 -5.07
C GLY A 30 -9.64 -6.68 -4.01
N THR A 31 -8.37 -7.07 -3.83
CA THR A 31 -7.47 -6.48 -2.83
C THR A 31 -6.57 -5.43 -3.46
N VAL A 32 -6.37 -4.33 -2.73
CA VAL A 32 -5.35 -3.33 -2.97
C VAL A 32 -4.38 -3.35 -1.78
N ILE A 33 -3.09 -3.37 -2.06
CA ILE A 33 -2.04 -3.31 -1.03
C ILE A 33 -1.29 -2.00 -1.20
N VAL A 34 -1.10 -1.29 -0.10
CA VAL A 34 -0.29 -0.07 -0.05
C VAL A 34 0.96 -0.38 0.75
N GLY A 35 2.13 -0.25 0.12
CA GLY A 35 3.41 -0.54 0.75
C GLY A 35 4.44 0.56 0.58
N CYS A 36 5.56 0.43 1.29
CA CYS A 36 6.71 1.31 1.08
C CYS A 36 7.39 1.01 -0.28
N VAL A 37 8.06 1.99 -0.88
CA VAL A 37 8.95 1.80 -2.05
C VAL A 37 10.26 1.06 -1.71
N ASP A 38 10.48 0.70 -0.45
CA ASP A 38 11.68 -0.01 -0.01
C ASP A 38 11.92 -1.31 -0.80
N PRO A 39 13.07 -1.49 -1.47
CA PRO A 39 13.31 -2.65 -2.33
C PRO A 39 13.36 -3.99 -1.57
N ARG A 40 13.53 -3.96 -0.25
CA ARG A 40 13.52 -5.17 0.61
C ARG A 40 12.12 -5.70 0.89
N VAL A 41 11.09 -4.91 0.59
CA VAL A 41 9.69 -5.19 0.96
C VAL A 41 8.78 -5.04 -0.26
N ASP A 42 9.05 -5.81 -1.30
CA ASP A 42 8.11 -5.95 -2.42
C ASP A 42 6.88 -6.73 -1.95
N PRO A 43 5.68 -6.12 -1.91
CA PRO A 43 4.46 -6.79 -1.45
C PRO A 43 4.13 -8.07 -2.22
N VAL A 44 4.47 -8.13 -3.51
CA VAL A 44 4.23 -9.34 -4.32
C VAL A 44 5.06 -10.51 -3.80
N ASN A 45 6.32 -10.25 -3.46
CA ASN A 45 7.25 -11.26 -2.98
C ASN A 45 6.94 -11.67 -1.53
N VAL A 46 6.88 -10.70 -0.62
CA VAL A 46 6.79 -11.00 0.83
C VAL A 46 5.44 -11.58 1.26
N LEU A 47 4.39 -11.37 0.45
CA LEU A 47 3.06 -11.98 0.66
C LEU A 47 2.80 -13.19 -0.25
N GLY A 48 3.73 -13.54 -1.14
CA GLY A 48 3.58 -14.67 -2.06
C GLY A 48 2.41 -14.51 -3.04
N LEU A 49 2.15 -13.29 -3.51
CA LEU A 49 1.01 -13.00 -4.38
C LEU A 49 1.25 -13.56 -5.78
N LYS A 50 0.22 -14.18 -6.36
CA LYS A 50 0.21 -14.57 -7.76
C LYS A 50 -0.19 -13.40 -8.64
N GLN A 51 0.17 -13.47 -9.92
CA GLN A 51 -0.20 -12.44 -10.89
C GLN A 51 -1.71 -12.27 -10.96
N GLY A 52 -2.16 -11.02 -10.91
CA GLY A 52 -3.58 -10.66 -10.93
C GLY A 52 -4.33 -10.81 -9.60
N GLU A 53 -3.68 -11.24 -8.50
CA GLU A 53 -4.39 -11.40 -7.22
C GLU A 53 -4.70 -10.08 -6.53
N ALA A 54 -3.76 -9.12 -6.54
CA ALA A 54 -3.91 -7.82 -5.90
C ALA A 54 -3.33 -6.70 -6.77
N ALA A 55 -3.87 -5.50 -6.62
CA ALA A 55 -3.19 -4.29 -7.08
C ALA A 55 -2.24 -3.80 -5.98
N VAL A 56 -1.05 -3.33 -6.36
CA VAL A 56 -0.04 -2.84 -5.42
C VAL A 56 0.27 -1.38 -5.70
N ILE A 57 0.09 -0.52 -4.71
CA ILE A 57 0.45 0.90 -4.74
C ILE A 57 1.62 1.09 -3.76
N ARG A 58 2.65 1.83 -4.18
CA ARG A 58 3.84 2.05 -3.35
C ARG A 58 4.18 3.53 -3.26
N ASN A 59 4.46 4.01 -2.06
CA ASN A 59 4.97 5.36 -1.81
C ASN A 59 6.05 5.35 -0.72
N VAL A 60 6.68 6.49 -0.46
CA VAL A 60 7.68 6.60 0.63
C VAL A 60 6.98 6.38 1.98
N GLY A 61 7.39 5.32 2.67
CA GLY A 61 6.88 4.91 3.99
C GLY A 61 5.60 4.06 3.96
N GLY A 62 4.98 3.82 2.80
CA GLY A 62 3.70 3.13 2.72
C GLY A 62 2.59 3.86 3.48
N ARG A 63 2.67 5.19 3.50
CA ARG A 63 1.84 6.06 4.35
C ARG A 63 0.56 6.45 3.65
N VAL A 64 -0.50 6.66 4.44
CA VAL A 64 -1.73 7.27 3.95
C VAL A 64 -1.53 8.78 3.80
N ASN A 65 -1.43 9.23 2.56
CA ASN A 65 -1.27 10.64 2.20
C ASN A 65 -2.25 11.05 1.09
N LYS A 66 -2.32 12.37 0.82
CA LYS A 66 -3.25 12.91 -0.18
C LYS A 66 -3.10 12.27 -1.58
N PRO A 67 -1.89 12.11 -2.15
CA PRO A 67 -1.73 11.42 -3.44
C PRO A 67 -2.23 9.96 -3.45
N LEU A 68 -2.06 9.23 -2.34
CA LEU A 68 -2.62 7.88 -2.23
C LEU A 68 -4.14 7.91 -2.28
N LEU A 69 -4.78 8.79 -1.51
CA LEU A 69 -6.24 8.91 -1.47
C LEU A 69 -6.80 9.28 -2.86
N GLU A 70 -6.14 10.18 -3.58
CA GLU A 70 -6.48 10.53 -4.96
C GLU A 70 -6.34 9.32 -5.90
N THR A 71 -5.26 8.55 -5.77
CA THR A 71 -5.05 7.31 -6.54
C THR A 71 -6.17 6.30 -6.28
N LEU A 72 -6.56 6.11 -5.01
CA LEU A 72 -7.66 5.21 -4.62
C LEU A 72 -9.00 5.69 -5.19
N ALA A 73 -9.27 7.00 -5.18
CA ALA A 73 -10.49 7.57 -5.74
C ALA A 73 -10.57 7.37 -7.26
N VAL A 74 -9.48 7.61 -7.99
CA VAL A 74 -9.41 7.35 -9.44
C VAL A 74 -9.56 5.86 -9.72
N LEU A 75 -8.90 4.99 -8.95
CA LEU A 75 -9.01 3.55 -9.10
C LEU A 75 -10.43 3.05 -8.89
N ALA A 76 -11.20 3.63 -7.96
CA ALA A 76 -12.61 3.31 -7.78
C ALA A 76 -13.45 3.65 -9.04
N VAL A 77 -13.18 4.78 -9.70
CA VAL A 77 -13.83 5.15 -10.97
C VAL A 77 -13.45 4.17 -12.08
N VAL A 78 -12.17 3.82 -12.21
CA VAL A 78 -11.68 2.83 -13.18
C VAL A 78 -12.33 1.46 -12.96
N ALA A 79 -12.42 1.02 -11.70
CA ALA A 79 -13.07 -0.24 -11.34
C ALA A 79 -14.55 -0.24 -11.74
N LYS A 80 -15.26 0.85 -11.45
CA LYS A 80 -16.67 1.02 -11.86
C LYS A 80 -16.83 0.95 -13.38
N ALA A 81 -15.98 1.65 -14.14
CA ALA A 81 -15.99 1.61 -15.60
C ALA A 81 -15.70 0.20 -16.16
N ALA A 82 -14.90 -0.59 -15.45
CA ALA A 82 -14.58 -1.98 -15.78
C ALA A 82 -15.61 -3.01 -15.27
N GLY A 83 -16.80 -2.58 -14.85
CA GLY A 83 -17.87 -3.48 -14.39
C GLY A 83 -17.72 -3.98 -12.95
N ARG A 84 -16.96 -3.26 -12.11
CA ARG A 84 -16.79 -3.53 -10.68
C ARG A 84 -17.24 -2.31 -9.86
N PRO A 85 -18.56 -2.06 -9.75
CA PRO A 85 -19.10 -0.85 -9.11
C PRO A 85 -18.69 -0.71 -7.64
N ASP A 86 -18.44 -1.83 -6.96
CA ASP A 86 -18.04 -1.86 -5.55
C ASP A 86 -16.53 -1.59 -5.33
N GLY A 87 -15.76 -1.44 -6.42
CA GLY A 87 -14.33 -1.16 -6.34
C GLY A 87 -13.52 -2.25 -5.65
N ALA A 88 -12.54 -1.82 -4.85
CA ALA A 88 -11.74 -2.69 -3.99
C ALA A 88 -12.57 -3.16 -2.78
N ARG A 89 -12.44 -4.44 -2.42
CA ARG A 89 -13.06 -5.04 -1.24
C ARG A 89 -12.15 -5.00 -0.02
N ASN A 90 -10.84 -5.15 -0.25
CA ASN A 90 -9.83 -5.15 0.79
C ASN A 90 -8.76 -4.10 0.49
N LEU A 91 -8.34 -3.36 1.51
CA LEU A 91 -7.19 -2.46 1.48
C LEU A 91 -6.23 -2.85 2.61
N VAL A 92 -5.03 -3.26 2.25
CA VAL A 92 -3.99 -3.70 3.19
C VAL A 92 -2.90 -2.64 3.24
N LEU A 93 -2.64 -2.08 4.41
CA LEU A 93 -1.45 -1.26 4.64
C LEU A 93 -0.30 -2.17 5.09
N LEU A 94 0.80 -2.18 4.33
CA LEU A 94 2.01 -2.94 4.64
C LEU A 94 3.16 -1.97 4.93
N GLN A 95 3.37 -1.70 6.21
CA GLN A 95 4.55 -0.99 6.69
C GLN A 95 5.68 -1.97 7.02
N HIS A 96 6.85 -1.45 7.38
CA HIS A 96 7.98 -2.29 7.72
C HIS A 96 8.93 -1.63 8.72
N THR A 97 9.70 -2.47 9.42
CA THR A 97 10.78 -2.02 10.30
C THR A 97 11.97 -1.47 9.51
N ASP A 98 12.80 -0.63 10.15
CA ASP A 98 13.99 -0.03 9.52
C ASP A 98 13.66 0.74 8.23
N CYS A 99 12.58 1.54 8.27
CA CYS A 99 12.13 2.33 7.14
C CYS A 99 12.98 3.60 6.94
N GLY A 100 13.45 3.82 5.71
CA GLY A 100 14.27 4.99 5.36
C GLY A 100 13.57 6.34 5.54
N ILE A 101 12.24 6.38 5.66
CA ILE A 101 11.48 7.61 5.92
C ILE A 101 11.91 8.31 7.23
N ILE A 102 12.45 7.56 8.19
CA ILE A 102 13.04 8.06 9.44
C ILE A 102 14.19 9.04 9.15
N GLY A 103 15.01 8.77 8.14
CA GLY A 103 16.07 9.68 7.70
C GLY A 103 15.50 11.01 7.21
N CYS A 104 14.37 10.98 6.49
CA CYS A 104 13.70 12.19 6.01
C CYS A 104 13.14 13.03 7.18
N HIS A 105 12.56 12.39 8.20
CA HIS A 105 12.07 13.08 9.41
C HIS A 105 13.20 13.86 10.10
N LYS A 106 14.40 13.26 10.20
CA LYS A 106 15.56 13.90 10.82
C LYS A 106 16.19 15.02 9.96
N HIS A 107 16.26 14.84 8.65
CA HIS A 107 17.10 15.67 7.78
C HIS A 107 16.32 16.63 6.86
N ALA A 108 15.04 16.36 6.59
CA ALA A 108 14.20 17.14 5.69
C ALA A 108 12.72 17.16 6.15
N PRO A 109 12.43 17.58 7.40
CA PRO A 109 11.07 17.50 7.97
C PRO A 109 10.03 18.28 7.14
N ALA A 110 10.35 19.46 6.62
CA ALA A 110 9.41 20.22 5.77
C ALA A 110 9.01 19.45 4.49
N LEU A 111 9.93 18.70 3.89
CA LEU A 111 9.64 17.86 2.73
C LEU A 111 8.75 16.67 3.13
N LEU A 112 9.04 16.05 4.28
CA LEU A 112 8.24 14.96 4.81
C LEU A 112 6.82 15.40 5.15
N ALA A 113 6.66 16.56 5.80
CA ALA A 113 5.37 17.15 6.15
C ALA A 113 4.49 17.33 4.90
N ARG A 114 5.07 17.92 3.84
CA ARG A 114 4.39 18.05 2.53
C ARG A 114 4.03 16.70 1.91
N HIS A 115 4.92 15.70 2.00
CA HIS A 115 4.66 14.35 1.48
C HIS A 115 3.51 13.66 2.21
N LEU A 116 3.40 13.87 3.52
CA LEU A 116 2.33 13.32 4.36
C LEU A 116 1.05 14.17 4.35
N GLY A 117 1.13 15.40 3.85
CA GLY A 117 0.01 16.33 3.77
C GLY A 117 -0.35 16.95 5.13
N VAL A 118 0.64 17.16 5.99
CA VAL A 118 0.49 17.78 7.31
C VAL A 118 1.41 18.98 7.46
N GLU A 119 1.18 19.77 8.49
CA GLU A 119 2.13 20.80 8.94
C GLU A 119 3.36 20.17 9.60
N THR A 120 4.48 20.90 9.62
CA THR A 120 5.77 20.34 10.06
C THR A 120 5.78 20.00 11.55
N ASP A 121 5.05 20.74 12.37
CA ASP A 121 4.90 20.51 13.82
C ASP A 121 4.05 19.26 14.14
N ALA A 122 3.14 18.87 13.25
CA ALA A 122 2.31 17.66 13.40
C ALA A 122 3.06 16.36 13.03
N LEU A 123 4.30 16.42 12.54
CA LEU A 123 5.06 15.22 12.14
C LEU A 123 5.32 14.26 13.29
N ASP A 124 5.56 14.79 14.49
CA ASP A 124 5.88 13.97 15.66
C ASP A 124 4.67 13.12 16.12
N ASP A 125 3.46 13.55 15.78
CA ASP A 125 2.21 12.81 16.04
C ASP A 125 1.99 11.64 15.07
N LEU A 126 2.70 11.62 13.93
CA LEU A 126 2.52 10.59 12.89
C LEU A 126 3.38 9.33 13.09
N ALA A 127 4.00 9.21 14.26
CA ALA A 127 4.80 8.07 14.71
C ALA A 127 5.84 7.59 13.67
N ILE A 128 6.51 8.52 12.97
CA ILE A 128 7.40 8.20 11.84
C ILE A 128 8.47 7.14 12.18
N THR A 129 8.92 7.10 13.43
CA THR A 129 9.97 6.21 13.94
C THR A 129 9.48 4.86 14.46
N ASP A 130 8.16 4.63 14.52
CA ASP A 130 7.55 3.41 15.03
C ASP A 130 6.50 2.88 14.03
N PRO A 131 6.85 1.91 13.17
CA PRO A 131 5.95 1.42 12.12
C PRO A 131 4.69 0.73 12.69
N TYR A 132 4.74 0.20 13.90
CA TYR A 132 3.59 -0.44 14.53
C TYR A 132 2.54 0.60 14.93
N LYS A 133 2.97 1.73 15.48
CA LYS A 133 2.08 2.85 15.76
C LYS A 133 1.64 3.56 14.47
N ALA A 134 2.56 3.78 13.54
CA ALA A 134 2.27 4.48 12.29
C ALA A 134 1.22 3.75 11.45
N VAL A 135 1.27 2.41 11.34
CA VAL A 135 0.25 1.67 10.60
C VAL A 135 -1.12 1.76 11.28
N ALA A 136 -1.17 1.76 12.62
CA ALA A 136 -2.41 1.92 13.35
C ALA A 136 -3.03 3.31 13.15
N LEU A 137 -2.20 4.37 13.17
CA LEU A 137 -2.62 5.74 12.88
C LEU A 137 -3.14 5.89 11.45
N ASP A 138 -2.45 5.32 10.47
CA ASP A 138 -2.86 5.38 9.07
C ASP A 138 -4.19 4.64 8.84
N VAL A 139 -4.40 3.47 9.46
CA VAL A 139 -5.70 2.79 9.42
C VAL A 139 -6.79 3.63 10.10
N ALA A 140 -6.49 4.29 11.21
CA ALA A 140 -7.44 5.19 11.88
C ALA A 140 -7.82 6.38 10.97
N ALA A 141 -6.86 6.96 10.25
CA ALA A 141 -7.10 8.02 9.28
C ALA A 141 -8.02 7.56 8.14
N LEU A 142 -7.82 6.34 7.61
CA LEU A 142 -8.72 5.74 6.61
C LEU A 142 -10.15 5.56 7.16
N ARG A 143 -10.30 5.12 8.42
CA ARG A 143 -11.62 4.98 9.08
C ARG A 143 -12.34 6.31 9.27
N ALA A 144 -11.59 7.38 9.55
CA ALA A 144 -12.12 8.72 9.66
C ALA A 144 -12.54 9.33 8.30
N ASN A 145 -11.94 8.88 7.19
CA ASN A 145 -12.23 9.38 5.86
C ASN A 145 -13.61 8.88 5.36
N LYS A 146 -14.55 9.82 5.18
CA LYS A 146 -15.93 9.57 4.72
C LYS A 146 -16.07 9.42 3.21
N GLU A 147 -15.03 9.74 2.43
CA GLU A 147 -15.01 9.55 0.99
C GLU A 147 -14.76 8.09 0.59
N LEU A 148 -14.18 7.30 1.49
CA LEU A 148 -14.00 5.86 1.30
C LEU A 148 -15.29 5.10 1.61
N PRO A 149 -15.61 3.99 0.92
CA PRO A 149 -16.80 3.19 1.21
C PRO A 149 -16.77 2.58 2.62
N ASP A 150 -17.90 2.64 3.33
CA ASP A 150 -18.05 2.10 4.70
C ASP A 150 -17.70 0.61 4.80
N ALA A 151 -18.07 -0.17 3.78
CA ALA A 151 -17.87 -1.60 3.70
C ALA A 151 -16.43 -2.02 3.32
N LEU A 152 -15.55 -1.09 2.98
CA LEU A 152 -14.16 -1.41 2.62
C LEU A 152 -13.47 -2.06 3.82
N ILE A 153 -12.93 -3.27 3.63
CA ILE A 153 -12.20 -3.99 4.68
C ILE A 153 -10.77 -3.48 4.71
N VAL A 154 -10.31 -2.97 5.86
CA VAL A 154 -8.95 -2.45 6.04
C VAL A 154 -8.20 -3.24 7.09
N SER A 155 -6.93 -3.53 6.81
CA SER A 155 -5.99 -4.16 7.75
C SER A 155 -4.64 -3.45 7.72
N GLY A 156 -3.91 -3.55 8.82
CA GLY A 156 -2.57 -2.98 9.00
C GLY A 156 -1.57 -4.05 9.36
N LEU A 157 -0.55 -4.21 8.53
CA LEU A 157 0.50 -5.21 8.65
C LEU A 157 1.87 -4.52 8.80
N VAL A 158 2.77 -5.17 9.52
CA VAL A 158 4.18 -4.76 9.61
C VAL A 158 5.07 -5.93 9.21
N TYR A 159 5.92 -5.71 8.22
CA TYR A 159 6.99 -6.63 7.83
C TYR A 159 8.28 -6.31 8.59
N ASP A 160 8.84 -7.31 9.28
CA ASP A 160 10.15 -7.19 9.91
C ASP A 160 11.24 -7.56 8.91
N VAL A 161 12.01 -6.56 8.46
CA VAL A 161 13.06 -6.74 7.45
C VAL A 161 14.23 -7.60 7.93
N LYS A 162 14.37 -7.85 9.24
CA LYS A 162 15.43 -8.70 9.78
C LYS A 162 15.04 -10.17 9.83
N THR A 163 13.75 -10.47 10.02
CA THR A 163 13.27 -11.85 10.19
C THR A 163 12.47 -12.36 8.99
N GLY A 164 12.02 -11.48 8.10
CA GLY A 164 11.17 -11.82 6.97
C GLY A 164 9.72 -12.12 7.35
N ARG A 165 9.32 -11.87 8.60
CA ARG A 165 7.98 -12.17 9.11
C ARG A 165 7.06 -10.98 9.00
N ILE A 166 5.77 -11.25 8.82
CA ILE A 166 4.70 -10.25 8.85
C ILE A 166 3.88 -10.42 10.12
N GLU A 167 3.64 -9.32 10.80
CA GLU A 167 2.74 -9.23 11.95
C GLU A 167 1.47 -8.46 11.56
N THR A 168 0.32 -8.95 12.03
CA THR A 168 -0.94 -8.20 11.93
C THR A 168 -1.05 -7.28 13.13
N VAL A 169 -0.97 -5.97 12.87
CA VAL A 169 -1.07 -4.93 13.91
C VAL A 169 -2.50 -4.43 14.05
N VAL A 170 -3.20 -4.27 12.93
CA VAL A 170 -4.64 -3.97 12.90
C VAL A 170 -5.36 -5.08 12.15
N PRO A 171 -6.19 -5.89 12.82
CA PRO A 171 -6.98 -6.94 12.19
C PRO A 171 -7.92 -6.37 11.12
N ALA A 172 -8.19 -7.18 10.10
CA ALA A 172 -9.12 -6.84 9.03
C ALA A 172 -10.53 -6.57 9.59
N ALA A 173 -11.06 -5.38 9.30
CA ALA A 173 -12.43 -4.99 9.64
C ALA A 173 -12.95 -3.96 8.62
N SER A 174 -14.27 -3.85 8.46
CA SER A 174 -14.86 -2.78 7.66
C SER A 174 -14.51 -1.42 8.25
N LEU A 175 -14.37 -0.40 7.40
CA LEU A 175 -14.09 0.97 7.87
C LEU A 175 -15.15 1.45 8.85
N ARG A 176 -16.42 1.15 8.57
CA ARG A 176 -17.57 1.51 9.41
C ARG A 176 -18.57 0.35 9.44
N ALA A 177 -19.32 0.25 10.53
CA ALA A 177 -20.43 -0.69 10.60
C ALA A 177 -21.50 -0.23 9.60
N SER A 178 -22.10 -1.17 8.85
CA SER A 178 -23.29 -0.86 8.06
C SER A 178 -24.35 -0.30 9.00
N ALA A 179 -24.90 0.87 8.67
CA ALA A 179 -26.10 1.35 9.34
C ALA A 179 -27.19 0.30 9.11
N THR A 180 -27.59 -0.39 10.19
CA THR A 180 -28.78 -1.26 10.23
C THR A 180 -30.04 -0.46 10.00
#